data_AF-A0A6C0LIF8-F1
#
_entry.id   AF-A0A6C0LIF8-F1
#
_cell.length_a   1.000
_cell.length_b   1.000
_cell.length_c   1.000
_cell.angle_alpha   90.00
_cell.angle_beta   90.00
_cell.angle_gamma   90.00
#
_symmetry.space_group_name_H-M   'P 1'
#
loop_
_entity.id
_entity.type
_entity.pdbx_description
1 polymer ?
#
loop_
_entity_poly.entity_id
_entity_poly.type
_entity_poly.pdbx_seq_one_letter_code
_entity_poly.pdbx_strand_id
1 'polypeptide(L)'
;MPTLEEKELEVLRAAVDKAEEQAGKKLTHSEEVKEIIIIVETFLREKKLICYGGTAINNILPTQDQFYDKNIEIPDYDFFSHNALNDAKDLADLYAKKGYTDVEAKSGVHHGTYKVFVNFIPVADITYIPKDLFKSIQKDAIRVDGILYAPPDYLRMAMFLELSRPKGDVSRWEKVLKRLTLLNKHYKMRNPKCDHIDFMRSFEGSSEDAKDIYNTVRSSAIDQGLVFFGGYASELYSRYMHKKNQFRFQTKNPDFDIISLDPERASNIIKERLQDEGFHNVKTHKHKGFGEIIAPHYDITVGNDTVAFIYEPLACHSYNVIRIKGKKVNVATLDTMLSFYLAFLYANRAYYDHDRIYCMSQYLFLVQSRNRLQQKGVLKRFSLQCIGKQATLEDMRNEKSKKYEELKGKRGSREYEEYFLRYAPGEKNKKNKVNKNTKKKSKTRGKKVIKSKKKSRKNKKGMFGF
;
A
#
# COMPACT_ATOMS: atom_id res chain seq x y z
N MET A 1 -9.35 -14.69 -38.73
CA MET A 1 -10.47 -13.72 -38.75
C MET A 1 -11.27 -13.93 -37.48
N PRO A 2 -11.76 -12.87 -36.82
CA PRO A 2 -12.55 -13.04 -35.62
C PRO A 2 -13.86 -13.79 -35.91
N THR A 3 -14.29 -14.62 -34.96
CA THR A 3 -15.54 -15.40 -35.07
C THR A 3 -16.78 -14.50 -34.99
N LEU A 4 -17.97 -15.04 -35.28
CA LEU A 4 -19.23 -14.29 -35.15
C LEU A 4 -19.47 -13.88 -33.69
N GLU A 5 -19.15 -14.76 -32.75
CA GLU A 5 -19.25 -14.53 -31.31
C GLU A 5 -18.27 -13.43 -30.84
N GLU A 6 -17.04 -13.40 -31.36
CA GLU A 6 -16.07 -12.35 -31.04
C GLU A 6 -16.55 -10.97 -31.55
N LYS A 7 -17.12 -10.92 -32.75
CA LYS A 7 -17.70 -9.70 -33.31
C LYS A 7 -18.95 -9.23 -32.53
N GLU A 8 -19.81 -10.15 -32.11
CA GLU A 8 -20.97 -9.83 -31.26
C GLU A 8 -20.53 -9.25 -29.91
N LEU A 9 -19.49 -9.83 -29.29
CA LEU A 9 -18.89 -9.30 -28.06
C LEU A 9 -18.28 -7.91 -28.27
N GLU A 10 -17.64 -7.64 -29.40
CA GLU A 10 -17.13 -6.30 -29.73
C GLU A 10 -18.27 -5.27 -29.85
N VAL A 11 -19.40 -5.65 -30.47
CA VAL A 11 -20.60 -4.79 -30.55
C VAL A 11 -21.16 -4.51 -29.16
N LEU A 12 -21.28 -5.55 -28.32
CA LEU A 12 -21.73 -5.39 -26.93
C LEU A 12 -20.79 -4.45 -26.14
N ARG A 13 -19.48 -4.67 -26.21
CA ARG A 13 -18.48 -3.82 -25.53
C ARG A 13 -18.61 -2.36 -25.96
N ALA A 14 -18.72 -2.09 -27.26
CA ALA A 14 -18.90 -0.74 -27.76
C ALA A 14 -20.21 -0.09 -27.27
N ALA A 15 -21.29 -0.87 -27.14
CA ALA A 15 -22.56 -0.38 -26.59
C ALA A 15 -22.46 -0.10 -25.07
N VAL A 16 -21.77 -0.97 -24.32
CA VAL A 16 -21.50 -0.75 -22.89
C VAL A 16 -20.66 0.50 -22.68
N ASP A 17 -19.54 0.64 -23.39
CA ASP A 17 -18.64 1.80 -23.29
C ASP A 17 -19.41 3.12 -23.53
N LYS A 18 -20.26 3.15 -24.57
CA LYS A 18 -21.08 4.32 -24.89
C LYS A 18 -22.13 4.62 -23.81
N ALA A 19 -22.76 3.60 -23.24
CA ALA A 19 -23.74 3.77 -22.17
C ALA A 19 -23.10 4.29 -20.88
N GLU A 20 -21.92 3.75 -20.52
CA GLU A 20 -21.13 4.20 -19.38
C GLU A 20 -20.64 5.63 -19.57
N GLU A 21 -20.15 5.99 -20.76
CA GLU A 21 -19.75 7.36 -21.10
C GLU A 21 -20.90 8.36 -20.91
N GLN A 22 -22.09 8.03 -21.43
CA GLN A 22 -23.26 8.91 -21.31
C GLN A 22 -23.71 9.08 -19.86
N ALA A 23 -23.74 7.98 -19.09
CA ALA A 23 -24.09 8.01 -17.68
C ALA A 23 -23.08 8.82 -16.86
N GLY A 24 -21.78 8.59 -17.11
CA GLY A 24 -20.67 9.31 -16.47
C GLY A 24 -20.73 10.81 -16.73
N LYS A 25 -20.86 11.24 -17.99
CA LYS A 25 -21.01 12.66 -18.36
C LYS A 25 -22.18 13.33 -17.65
N LYS A 26 -23.33 12.66 -17.60
CA LYS A 26 -24.52 13.22 -16.92
C LYS A 26 -24.27 13.45 -15.43
N LEU A 27 -23.52 12.55 -14.79
CA LEU A 27 -23.21 12.61 -13.37
C LEU A 27 -22.17 13.69 -13.07
N THR A 28 -21.04 13.71 -13.78
CA THR A 28 -19.92 14.67 -13.58
C THR A 28 -20.32 16.11 -13.88
N HIS A 29 -21.24 16.33 -14.83
CA HIS A 29 -21.70 17.67 -15.20
C HIS A 29 -22.76 18.23 -14.25
N SER A 30 -23.28 17.43 -13.33
CA SER A 30 -24.20 17.93 -12.31
C SER A 30 -23.48 18.95 -11.41
N GLU A 31 -24.14 20.07 -11.16
CA GLU A 31 -23.56 21.14 -10.34
C GLU A 31 -23.22 20.65 -8.93
N GLU A 32 -24.06 19.74 -8.42
CA GLU A 32 -23.87 19.07 -7.14
C GLU A 32 -22.54 18.31 -7.05
N VAL A 33 -22.18 17.53 -8.08
CA VAL A 33 -20.93 16.76 -8.09
C VAL A 33 -19.72 17.67 -8.23
N LYS A 34 -19.81 18.74 -9.02
CA LYS A 34 -18.74 19.74 -9.13
C LYS A 34 -18.46 20.39 -7.78
N GLU A 35 -19.50 20.78 -7.04
CA GLU A 35 -19.35 21.30 -5.68
C GLU A 35 -18.72 20.27 -4.74
N ILE A 36 -19.11 18.99 -4.84
CA ILE A 36 -18.49 17.92 -4.03
C ILE A 36 -16.98 17.86 -4.26
N ILE A 37 -16.55 17.89 -5.52
CA ILE A 37 -15.14 17.83 -5.94
C ILE A 37 -14.38 19.07 -5.43
N ILE A 38 -14.95 20.27 -5.60
CA ILE A 38 -14.32 21.52 -5.13
C ILE A 38 -14.08 21.49 -3.61
N ILE A 39 -15.01 20.94 -2.84
CA ILE A 39 -14.91 20.84 -1.39
C ILE A 39 -13.74 19.92 -0.98
N VAL A 40 -13.64 18.71 -1.54
CA VAL A 40 -12.54 17.79 -1.19
C VAL A 40 -11.18 18.32 -1.66
N GLU A 41 -11.10 18.90 -2.85
CA GLU A 41 -9.86 19.52 -3.33
C GLU A 41 -9.41 20.69 -2.46
N THR A 42 -10.35 21.51 -1.99
CA THR A 42 -10.04 22.61 -1.06
C THR A 42 -9.56 22.08 0.28
N PHE A 43 -10.21 21.04 0.81
CA PHE A 43 -9.77 20.36 2.02
C PHE A 43 -8.34 19.81 1.90
N LEU A 44 -8.01 19.17 0.78
CA LEU A 44 -6.67 18.66 0.47
C LEU A 44 -5.63 19.77 0.46
N ARG A 45 -5.91 20.90 -0.19
CA ARG A 45 -5.03 22.08 -0.27
C ARG A 45 -4.76 22.68 1.10
N GLU A 46 -5.81 22.91 1.89
CA GLU A 46 -5.72 23.56 3.20
C GLU A 46 -5.00 22.69 4.23
N LYS A 47 -5.34 21.40 4.29
CA LYS A 47 -4.74 20.44 5.22
C LYS A 47 -3.37 19.92 4.74
N LYS A 48 -2.98 20.21 3.49
CA LYS A 48 -1.73 19.75 2.85
C LYS A 48 -1.57 18.23 2.91
N LEU A 49 -2.67 17.51 2.65
CA LEU A 49 -2.71 16.05 2.60
C LEU A 49 -2.16 15.54 1.26
N ILE A 50 -1.69 14.29 1.24
CA ILE A 50 -0.93 13.75 0.11
C ILE A 50 -1.77 12.71 -0.62
N CYS A 51 -2.23 13.04 -1.81
CA CYS A 51 -2.90 12.10 -2.70
C CYS A 51 -1.94 10.99 -3.15
N TYR A 52 -2.41 9.75 -3.23
CA TYR A 52 -1.64 8.61 -3.73
C TYR A 52 -2.43 7.79 -4.76
N GLY A 53 -1.92 6.62 -5.14
CA GLY A 53 -2.65 5.65 -5.95
C GLY A 53 -2.87 6.10 -7.40
N GLY A 54 -4.00 5.66 -7.98
CA GLY A 54 -4.32 5.95 -9.38
C GLY A 54 -4.50 7.44 -9.63
N THR A 55 -5.17 8.14 -8.72
CA THR A 55 -5.43 9.58 -8.80
C THR A 55 -4.13 10.38 -8.78
N ALA A 56 -3.17 10.01 -7.94
CA ALA A 56 -1.86 10.65 -7.95
C ALA A 56 -1.07 10.39 -9.23
N ILE A 57 -1.00 9.13 -9.69
CA ILE A 57 -0.29 8.81 -10.94
C ILE A 57 -0.91 9.62 -12.09
N ASN A 58 -2.24 9.67 -12.19
CA ASN A 58 -2.92 10.41 -13.26
C ASN A 58 -2.57 11.90 -13.25
N ASN A 59 -2.73 12.57 -12.10
CA ASN A 59 -2.62 14.03 -12.04
C ASN A 59 -1.18 14.55 -12.15
N ILE A 60 -0.15 13.73 -11.91
CA ILE A 60 1.25 14.12 -12.14
C ILE A 60 1.71 13.87 -13.58
N LEU A 61 0.90 13.20 -14.42
CA LEU A 61 1.25 12.96 -15.82
C LEU A 61 0.87 14.16 -16.69
N PRO A 62 1.57 14.37 -17.82
CA PRO A 62 1.14 15.30 -18.86
C PRO A 62 -0.29 14.97 -19.32
N THR A 63 -1.09 16.00 -19.60
CA THR A 63 -2.53 15.88 -19.91
C THR A 63 -2.84 14.82 -20.98
N GLN A 64 -2.04 14.74 -22.04
CA GLN A 64 -2.23 13.80 -23.14
C GLN A 64 -2.00 12.33 -22.77
N ASP A 65 -1.31 12.07 -21.66
CA ASP A 65 -1.01 10.75 -21.14
C ASP A 65 -1.82 10.46 -19.85
N GLN A 66 -2.77 11.32 -19.47
CA GLN A 66 -3.70 11.02 -18.38
C GLN A 66 -4.70 9.94 -18.82
N PHE A 67 -5.01 9.01 -17.91
CA PHE A 67 -5.85 7.83 -18.17
C PHE A 67 -7.21 7.87 -17.46
N TYR A 68 -7.48 8.92 -16.68
CA TYR A 68 -8.83 9.22 -16.17
C TYR A 68 -9.40 10.42 -16.93
N ASP A 69 -10.62 10.27 -17.43
CA ASP A 69 -11.36 11.38 -18.04
C ASP A 69 -12.21 12.08 -16.99
N LYS A 70 -11.78 13.27 -16.57
CA LYS A 70 -12.48 14.10 -15.58
C LYS A 70 -13.88 14.55 -16.04
N ASN A 71 -14.20 14.43 -17.32
CA ASN A 71 -15.52 14.75 -17.87
C ASN A 71 -16.50 13.57 -17.77
N ILE A 72 -16.01 12.36 -17.54
CA ILE A 72 -16.82 11.13 -17.51
C ILE A 72 -16.80 10.50 -16.12
N GLU A 73 -15.66 10.53 -15.43
CA GLU A 73 -15.44 9.86 -14.15
C GLU A 73 -15.32 10.86 -13.00
N ILE A 74 -15.98 10.57 -11.88
CA ILE A 74 -15.74 11.30 -10.63
C ILE A 74 -14.41 10.80 -10.03
N PRO A 75 -13.47 11.69 -9.70
CA PRO A 75 -12.23 11.30 -9.05
C PRO A 75 -12.52 10.75 -7.64
N ASP A 76 -12.14 9.48 -7.41
CA ASP A 76 -12.04 8.92 -6.06
C ASP A 76 -10.68 9.36 -5.46
N TYR A 77 -10.74 10.20 -4.44
CA TYR A 77 -9.54 10.78 -3.83
C TYR A 77 -8.97 9.86 -2.75
N ASP A 78 -7.97 9.06 -3.12
CA ASP A 78 -7.09 8.35 -2.19
C ASP A 78 -6.01 9.30 -1.64
N PHE A 79 -5.98 9.56 -0.33
CA PHE A 79 -4.93 10.38 0.27
C PHE A 79 -4.48 9.94 1.67
N PHE A 80 -3.21 10.20 1.95
CA PHE A 80 -2.60 9.96 3.24
C PHE A 80 -2.91 11.08 4.23
N SER A 81 -3.08 10.70 5.49
CA SER A 81 -3.12 11.63 6.62
C SER A 81 -2.48 10.98 7.85
N HIS A 82 -1.69 11.72 8.63
CA HIS A 82 -1.25 11.27 9.95
C HIS A 82 -2.32 11.46 11.05
N ASN A 83 -3.54 11.87 10.67
CA ASN A 83 -4.69 12.14 11.53
C ASN A 83 -6.00 11.67 10.86
N ALA A 84 -5.93 10.60 10.07
CA ALA A 84 -6.96 10.16 9.12
C ALA A 84 -8.38 10.04 9.72
N LEU A 85 -8.51 9.50 10.95
CA LEU A 85 -9.80 9.38 11.64
C LEU A 85 -10.52 10.74 11.79
N ASN A 86 -9.78 11.75 12.24
CA ASN A 86 -10.32 13.07 12.48
C ASN A 86 -10.52 13.84 11.17
N ASP A 87 -9.58 13.72 10.23
CA ASP A 87 -9.74 14.36 8.91
C ASP A 87 -10.96 13.80 8.14
N ALA A 88 -11.29 12.52 8.31
CA ALA A 88 -12.52 11.94 7.77
C ALA A 88 -13.78 12.56 8.38
N LYS A 89 -13.79 12.79 9.69
CA LYS A 89 -14.90 13.47 10.39
C LYS A 89 -15.00 14.94 9.98
N ASP A 90 -13.87 15.65 9.89
CA ASP A 90 -13.81 17.05 9.48
C ASP A 90 -14.35 17.24 8.05
N LEU A 91 -13.96 16.35 7.12
CA LEU A 91 -14.46 16.38 5.75
C LEU A 91 -15.97 16.10 5.69
N ALA A 92 -16.46 15.12 6.44
CA ALA A 92 -17.90 14.87 6.54
C ALA A 92 -18.68 16.06 7.15
N ASP A 93 -18.12 16.72 8.15
CA ASP A 93 -18.70 17.93 8.75
C ASP A 93 -18.73 19.09 7.75
N LEU A 94 -17.72 19.24 6.91
CA LEU A 94 -17.67 20.26 5.87
C LEU A 94 -18.82 20.09 4.87
N TYR A 95 -19.07 18.85 4.40
CA TYR A 95 -20.22 18.55 3.56
C TYR A 95 -21.56 18.80 4.28
N ALA A 96 -21.71 18.34 5.53
CA ALA A 96 -22.94 18.58 6.28
C ALA A 96 -23.21 20.09 6.50
N LYS A 97 -22.17 20.90 6.70
CA LYS A 97 -22.27 22.37 6.81
C LYS A 97 -22.68 23.02 5.49
N LYS A 98 -22.29 22.45 4.35
CA LYS A 98 -22.69 22.90 3.01
C LYS A 98 -24.12 22.50 2.64
N GLY A 99 -24.80 21.70 3.48
CA GLY A 99 -26.22 21.39 3.35
C GLY A 99 -26.52 19.98 2.86
N TYR A 100 -25.50 19.19 2.53
CA TYR A 100 -25.65 17.78 2.17
C TYR A 100 -26.23 16.99 3.35
N THR A 101 -27.25 16.17 3.08
CA THR A 101 -27.98 15.46 4.14
C THR A 101 -27.56 14.02 4.32
N ASP A 102 -27.06 13.38 3.27
CA ASP A 102 -26.63 11.98 3.28
C ASP A 102 -25.10 11.93 3.21
N VAL A 103 -24.47 12.30 4.32
CA VAL A 103 -23.01 12.30 4.48
C VAL A 103 -22.62 11.26 5.52
N GLU A 104 -21.70 10.35 5.16
CA GLU A 104 -21.19 9.30 6.03
C GLU A 104 -19.66 9.19 5.91
N ALA A 105 -18.95 9.31 7.04
CA ALA A 105 -17.58 8.83 7.18
C ALA A 105 -17.60 7.49 7.91
N LYS A 106 -16.96 6.45 7.36
CA LYS A 106 -16.89 5.13 7.98
C LYS A 106 -15.54 4.45 7.82
N SER A 107 -15.25 3.47 8.68
CA SER A 107 -14.05 2.65 8.57
C SER A 107 -14.07 1.83 7.27
N GLY A 108 -12.96 1.83 6.53
CA GLY A 108 -12.72 0.98 5.37
C GLY A 108 -12.47 -0.48 5.75
N VAL A 109 -12.20 -1.34 4.76
CA VAL A 109 -11.88 -2.77 5.03
C VAL A 109 -10.56 -2.89 5.78
N HIS A 110 -9.55 -2.15 5.34
CA HIS A 110 -8.25 -2.05 6.01
C HIS A 110 -8.35 -1.12 7.23
N HIS A 111 -7.78 -1.56 8.35
CA HIS A 111 -7.66 -0.73 9.54
C HIS A 111 -6.84 0.53 9.23
N GLY A 112 -7.25 1.69 9.75
CA GLY A 112 -6.58 2.96 9.48
C GLY A 112 -6.99 3.67 8.18
N THR A 113 -7.78 3.03 7.31
CA THR A 113 -8.41 3.69 6.16
C THR A 113 -9.86 4.04 6.47
N TYR A 114 -10.29 5.25 6.12
CA TYR A 114 -11.65 5.74 6.31
C TYR A 114 -12.22 6.23 4.98
N LYS A 115 -13.49 5.92 4.73
CA LYS A 115 -14.19 6.29 3.50
C LYS A 115 -15.21 7.37 3.80
N VAL A 116 -15.26 8.42 2.98
CA VAL A 116 -16.27 9.48 3.05
C VAL A 116 -17.19 9.40 1.85
N PHE A 117 -18.50 9.31 2.14
CA PHE A 117 -19.58 9.28 1.16
C PHE A 117 -20.43 10.53 1.26
N VAL A 118 -20.84 11.07 0.12
CA VAL A 118 -21.78 12.18 0.02
C VAL A 118 -22.85 11.80 -0.99
N ASN A 119 -24.11 11.75 -0.54
CA ASN A 119 -25.26 11.31 -1.34
C ASN A 119 -24.98 9.97 -2.04
N PHE A 120 -24.39 9.03 -1.29
CA PHE A 120 -24.00 7.69 -1.73
C PHE A 120 -22.85 7.64 -2.76
N ILE A 121 -22.30 8.79 -3.15
CA ILE A 121 -21.10 8.88 -4.00
C ILE A 121 -19.87 8.69 -3.09
N PRO A 122 -18.95 7.74 -3.40
CA PRO A 122 -17.67 7.66 -2.74
C PRO A 122 -16.80 8.85 -3.16
N VAL A 123 -16.41 9.68 -2.20
CA VAL A 123 -15.66 10.91 -2.47
C VAL A 123 -14.18 10.76 -2.16
N ALA A 124 -13.86 10.08 -1.06
CA ALA A 124 -12.50 9.99 -0.57
C ALA A 124 -12.22 8.75 0.27
N ASP A 125 -11.01 8.23 0.10
CA ASP A 125 -10.36 7.21 0.93
C ASP A 125 -9.16 7.84 1.65
N ILE A 126 -9.24 7.90 2.98
CA ILE A 126 -8.30 8.60 3.85
C ILE A 126 -7.53 7.58 4.64
N THR A 127 -6.26 7.38 4.29
CA THR A 127 -5.43 6.32 4.88
C THR A 127 -4.44 6.90 5.88
N TYR A 128 -4.44 6.33 7.09
CA TYR A 128 -3.48 6.66 8.12
C TYR A 128 -2.07 6.20 7.74
N ILE A 129 -1.09 7.09 7.89
CA ILE A 129 0.33 6.72 7.92
C ILE A 129 1.04 7.43 9.09
N PRO A 130 2.10 6.83 9.67
CA PRO A 130 2.87 7.48 10.73
C PRO A 130 3.39 8.86 10.32
N LYS A 131 3.41 9.80 11.27
CA LYS A 131 3.79 11.19 11.01
C LYS A 131 5.17 11.34 10.34
N ASP A 132 6.14 10.51 10.73
CA ASP A 132 7.48 10.59 10.14
C ASP A 132 7.52 10.07 8.70
N LEU A 133 6.75 9.01 8.40
CA LEU A 133 6.56 8.54 7.02
C LEU A 133 5.84 9.60 6.19
N PHE A 134 4.77 10.19 6.73
CA PHE A 134 4.04 11.28 6.08
C PHE A 134 4.98 12.42 5.70
N LYS A 135 5.83 12.88 6.64
CA LYS A 135 6.83 13.93 6.37
C LYS A 135 7.85 13.52 5.32
N SER A 136 8.33 12.28 5.36
CA SER A 136 9.29 11.77 4.38
C SER A 136 8.71 11.79 2.97
N ILE A 137 7.45 11.38 2.80
CA ILE A 137 6.74 11.43 1.51
C ILE A 137 6.45 12.88 1.12
N GLN A 138 6.05 13.72 2.08
CA GLN A 138 5.69 15.12 1.85
C GLN A 138 6.86 15.94 1.29
N LYS A 139 8.09 15.63 1.73
CA LYS A 139 9.31 16.34 1.33
C LYS A 139 9.50 16.35 -0.19
N ASP A 140 9.20 15.24 -0.85
CA ASP A 140 9.42 15.05 -2.28
C ASP A 140 8.09 15.06 -3.09
N ALA A 141 6.97 15.38 -2.44
CA ALA A 141 5.66 15.40 -3.06
C ALA A 141 5.57 16.42 -4.21
N ILE A 142 4.92 16.03 -5.30
CA ILE A 142 4.66 16.90 -6.44
C ILE A 142 3.41 17.72 -6.14
N ARG A 143 3.48 19.04 -6.35
CA ARG A 143 2.34 19.93 -6.20
C ARG A 143 1.73 20.26 -7.57
N VAL A 144 0.44 19.98 -7.73
CA VAL A 144 -0.36 20.38 -8.90
C VAL A 144 -1.62 21.06 -8.39
N ASP A 145 -1.90 22.28 -8.84
CA ASP A 145 -3.05 23.11 -8.41
C ASP A 145 -3.20 23.21 -6.88
N GLY A 146 -2.07 23.27 -6.18
CA GLY A 146 -2.00 23.37 -4.71
C GLY A 146 -2.21 22.05 -3.96
N ILE A 147 -2.61 20.97 -4.64
CA ILE A 147 -2.77 19.63 -4.05
C ILE A 147 -1.42 18.91 -4.08
N LEU A 148 -1.08 18.20 -3.01
CA LEU A 148 0.13 17.39 -2.94
C LEU A 148 -0.15 15.97 -3.43
N TYR A 149 0.71 15.46 -4.30
CA TYR A 149 0.68 14.12 -4.84
C TYR A 149 1.96 13.38 -4.46
N ALA A 150 1.84 12.10 -4.08
CA ALA A 150 2.96 11.28 -3.68
C ALA A 150 4.06 11.26 -4.77
N PRO A 151 5.35 11.28 -4.38
CA PRO A 151 6.46 11.30 -5.32
C PRO A 151 6.47 10.08 -6.23
N PRO A 152 7.00 10.19 -7.47
CA PRO A 152 7.07 9.08 -8.41
C PRO A 152 7.72 7.82 -7.84
N ASP A 153 8.77 7.94 -7.01
CA ASP A 153 9.44 6.78 -6.42
C ASP A 153 8.59 6.06 -5.37
N TYR A 154 7.75 6.79 -4.62
CA TYR A 154 6.77 6.16 -3.72
C TYR A 154 5.68 5.46 -4.52
N LEU A 155 5.20 6.06 -5.61
CA LEU A 155 4.24 5.44 -6.51
C LEU A 155 4.81 4.18 -7.18
N ARG A 156 6.09 4.19 -7.58
CA ARG A 156 6.81 3.00 -8.05
C ARG A 156 6.86 1.93 -6.97
N MET A 157 7.24 2.29 -5.74
CA MET A 157 7.28 1.36 -4.60
C MET A 157 5.95 0.64 -4.45
N ALA A 158 4.85 1.38 -4.40
CA ALA A 158 3.50 0.83 -4.25
C ALA A 158 3.11 -0.07 -5.42
N MET A 159 3.47 0.28 -6.67
CA MET A 159 3.18 -0.55 -7.84
C MET A 159 4.03 -1.84 -7.86
N PHE A 160 5.32 -1.76 -7.54
CA PHE A 160 6.16 -2.96 -7.43
C PHE A 160 5.71 -3.86 -6.29
N LEU A 161 5.24 -3.28 -5.18
CA LEU A 161 4.66 -4.01 -4.07
C LEU A 161 3.49 -4.87 -4.54
N GLU A 162 2.54 -4.30 -5.28
CA GLU A 162 1.40 -5.05 -5.85
C GLU A 162 1.86 -6.15 -6.81
N LEU A 163 2.78 -5.84 -7.74
CA LEU A 163 3.31 -6.82 -8.71
C LEU A 163 4.15 -7.93 -8.05
N SER A 164 4.67 -7.68 -6.86
CA SER A 164 5.46 -8.65 -6.08
C SER A 164 4.60 -9.62 -5.25
N ARG A 165 3.28 -9.43 -5.18
CA ARG A 165 2.37 -10.18 -4.30
C ARG A 165 1.47 -11.16 -5.05
N PRO A 166 1.95 -12.37 -5.41
CA PRO A 166 1.17 -13.33 -6.21
C PRO A 166 -0.04 -13.93 -5.48
N LYS A 167 -0.10 -13.82 -4.14
CA LYS A 167 -1.29 -14.18 -3.36
C LYS A 167 -2.18 -12.98 -3.03
N GLY A 168 -1.82 -11.77 -3.48
CA GLY A 168 -2.64 -10.56 -3.37
C GLY A 168 -3.69 -10.50 -4.48
N ASP A 169 -4.18 -9.30 -4.76
CA ASP A 169 -5.16 -9.10 -5.85
C ASP A 169 -4.49 -9.03 -7.22
N VAL A 170 -4.24 -10.20 -7.80
CA VAL A 170 -3.59 -10.34 -9.11
C VAL A 170 -4.45 -9.80 -10.27
N SER A 171 -5.76 -9.58 -10.08
CA SER A 171 -6.62 -8.98 -11.10
C SER A 171 -6.18 -7.54 -11.45
N ARG A 172 -5.45 -6.89 -10.54
CA ARG A 172 -4.95 -5.52 -10.71
C ARG A 172 -3.63 -5.45 -11.49
N TRP A 173 -2.91 -6.56 -11.64
CA TRP A 173 -1.53 -6.56 -12.16
C TRP A 173 -1.40 -5.93 -13.54
N GLU A 174 -2.34 -6.20 -14.46
CA GLU A 174 -2.34 -5.60 -15.79
C GLU A 174 -2.43 -4.07 -15.71
N LYS A 175 -3.40 -3.56 -14.95
CA LYS A 175 -3.61 -2.14 -14.73
C LYS A 175 -2.41 -1.47 -14.05
N VAL A 176 -1.83 -2.14 -13.05
CA VAL A 176 -0.63 -1.67 -12.34
C VAL A 176 0.57 -1.59 -13.28
N LEU A 177 0.82 -2.62 -14.10
CA LEU A 177 1.96 -2.63 -15.02
C LEU A 177 1.83 -1.55 -16.12
N LYS A 178 0.63 -1.33 -16.67
CA LYS A 178 0.35 -0.25 -17.64
C LYS A 178 0.69 1.12 -17.04
N ARG A 179 0.21 1.39 -15.82
CA ARG A 179 0.47 2.64 -15.08
C ARG A 179 1.95 2.82 -14.73
N LEU A 180 2.61 1.75 -14.27
CA LEU A 180 4.04 1.77 -13.98
C LEU A 180 4.87 2.10 -15.23
N THR A 181 4.52 1.50 -16.37
CA THR A 181 5.17 1.77 -17.66
C THR A 181 5.04 3.24 -18.04
N LEU A 182 3.84 3.80 -17.88
CA LEU A 182 3.55 5.19 -18.18
C LEU A 182 4.26 6.15 -17.22
N LEU A 183 4.24 5.86 -15.91
CA LEU A 183 4.99 6.62 -14.92
C LEU A 183 6.50 6.64 -15.25
N ASN A 184 7.06 5.49 -15.63
CA ASN A 184 8.48 5.38 -15.97
C ASN A 184 8.87 6.05 -17.30
N LYS A 185 7.91 6.25 -18.22
CA LYS A 185 8.11 7.03 -19.45
C LYS A 185 8.44 8.49 -19.13
N HIS A 186 7.67 9.08 -18.20
CA HIS A 186 7.74 10.51 -17.86
C HIS A 186 8.68 10.83 -16.71
N TYR A 187 8.71 9.96 -15.71
CA TYR A 187 9.59 10.06 -14.57
C TYR A 187 10.60 8.92 -14.68
N LYS A 188 11.81 9.21 -15.17
CA LYS A 188 12.86 8.19 -15.29
C LYS A 188 13.64 8.12 -13.99
N MET A 189 13.92 6.91 -13.52
CA MET A 189 14.85 6.70 -12.40
C MET A 189 16.28 6.92 -12.90
N ARG A 190 16.81 8.13 -12.69
CA ARG A 190 18.17 8.49 -13.10
C ARG A 190 18.82 9.42 -12.07
N ASN A 191 19.90 8.95 -11.46
CA ASN A 191 20.84 9.72 -10.67
C ASN A 191 22.23 9.56 -11.32
N PRO A 192 22.85 10.65 -11.81
CA PRO A 192 24.16 10.58 -12.46
C PRO A 192 25.29 10.24 -11.48
N LYS A 193 25.10 10.46 -10.16
CA LYS A 193 26.11 10.12 -9.14
C LYS A 193 26.25 8.61 -8.92
N CYS A 194 25.34 7.81 -9.46
CA CYS A 194 25.37 6.36 -9.32
C CYS A 194 26.61 5.72 -9.91
N ASP A 195 27.40 6.40 -10.75
CA ASP A 195 28.66 5.85 -11.27
C ASP A 195 29.82 5.91 -10.25
N HIS A 196 29.64 6.60 -9.12
CA HIS A 196 30.68 6.88 -8.13
C HIS A 196 30.38 6.36 -6.71
N ILE A 197 29.38 5.50 -6.55
CA ILE A 197 28.91 5.01 -5.24
C ILE A 197 29.16 3.51 -5.08
N ASP A 198 29.62 3.06 -3.93
CA ASP A 198 29.74 1.63 -3.65
C ASP A 198 28.38 1.03 -3.25
N PHE A 199 27.97 -0.06 -3.92
CA PHE A 199 26.66 -0.69 -3.69
C PHE A 199 26.63 -1.61 -2.48
N MET A 200 27.79 -2.16 -2.13
CA MET A 200 27.95 -3.06 -1.00
C MET A 200 28.58 -2.29 0.14
N ARG A 201 28.08 -2.52 1.35
CA ARG A 201 28.71 -2.02 2.57
C ARG A 201 30.16 -2.50 2.64
N SER A 202 31.06 -1.62 3.07
CA SER A 202 32.43 -1.98 3.38
C SER A 202 32.45 -2.82 4.65
N PHE A 203 33.49 -3.65 4.77
CA PHE A 203 33.83 -4.37 5.99
C PHE A 203 35.24 -3.93 6.39
N GLU A 204 35.44 -3.56 7.65
CA GLU A 204 36.69 -2.97 8.13
C GLU A 204 37.77 -4.04 8.41
N GLY A 205 37.39 -5.31 8.56
CA GLY A 205 38.32 -6.41 8.83
C GLY A 205 39.15 -6.88 7.62
N SER A 206 39.91 -7.97 7.82
CA SER A 206 40.80 -8.49 6.77
C SER A 206 40.03 -9.06 5.56
N SER A 207 40.69 -9.18 4.41
CA SER A 207 40.06 -9.74 3.21
C SER A 207 39.70 -11.22 3.39
N GLU A 208 40.52 -11.95 4.14
CA GLU A 208 40.30 -13.32 4.57
C GLU A 208 39.03 -13.41 5.44
N ASP A 209 38.95 -12.61 6.51
CA ASP A 209 37.77 -12.57 7.38
C ASP A 209 36.51 -12.22 6.61
N ALA A 210 36.56 -11.19 5.75
CA ALA A 210 35.43 -10.78 4.92
C ALA A 210 34.91 -11.94 4.05
N LYS A 211 35.83 -12.69 3.45
CA LYS A 211 35.52 -13.84 2.59
C LYS A 211 34.92 -15.00 3.39
N ASP A 212 35.46 -15.29 4.57
CA ASP A 212 34.99 -16.40 5.40
C ASP A 212 33.62 -16.09 6.00
N ILE A 213 33.43 -14.88 6.56
CA ILE A 213 32.12 -14.38 6.98
C ILE A 213 31.11 -14.43 5.83
N TYR A 214 31.48 -13.94 4.64
CA TYR A 214 30.60 -13.98 3.47
C TYR A 214 30.19 -15.41 3.11
N ASN A 215 31.13 -16.36 3.11
CA ASN A 215 30.83 -17.75 2.80
C ASN A 215 29.95 -18.41 3.87
N THR A 216 30.19 -18.12 5.15
CA THR A 216 29.44 -18.65 6.29
C THR A 216 28.01 -18.14 6.30
N VAL A 217 27.81 -16.82 6.18
CA VAL A 217 26.47 -16.21 6.11
C VAL A 217 25.71 -16.72 4.90
N ARG A 218 26.34 -16.73 3.71
CA ARG A 218 25.70 -17.21 2.48
C ARG A 218 25.29 -18.68 2.60
N SER A 219 26.18 -19.54 3.10
CA SER A 219 25.91 -20.99 3.19
C SER A 219 24.81 -21.27 4.21
N SER A 220 24.88 -20.65 5.39
CA SER A 220 23.85 -20.76 6.42
C SER A 220 22.48 -20.31 5.90
N ALA A 221 22.41 -19.18 5.21
CA ALA A 221 21.15 -18.69 4.64
C ALA A 221 20.59 -19.59 3.52
N ILE A 222 21.45 -20.17 2.68
CA ILE A 222 21.04 -21.17 1.66
C ILE A 222 20.51 -22.44 2.32
N ASP A 223 21.22 -22.97 3.31
CA ASP A 223 20.87 -24.24 3.96
C ASP A 223 19.57 -24.12 4.78
N GLN A 224 19.28 -22.92 5.30
CA GLN A 224 17.99 -22.56 5.91
C GLN A 224 16.87 -22.28 4.90
N GLY A 225 17.17 -22.19 3.60
CA GLY A 225 16.18 -21.87 2.57
C GLY A 225 15.67 -20.42 2.58
N LEU A 226 16.45 -19.49 3.13
CA LEU A 226 16.08 -18.07 3.22
C LEU A 226 16.12 -17.40 1.84
N VAL A 227 15.42 -16.26 1.70
CA VAL A 227 15.29 -15.55 0.41
C VAL A 227 16.19 -14.34 0.39
N PHE A 228 17.16 -14.31 -0.53
CA PHE A 228 18.05 -13.16 -0.71
C PHE A 228 17.38 -12.05 -1.51
N PHE A 229 17.51 -10.81 -1.06
CA PHE A 229 17.09 -9.62 -1.81
C PHE A 229 18.10 -8.47 -1.78
N GLY A 230 19.18 -8.60 -0.99
CA GLY A 230 20.25 -7.61 -0.82
C GLY A 230 21.46 -7.78 -1.75
N GLY A 231 22.66 -7.52 -1.21
CA GLY A 231 23.94 -7.58 -1.92
C GLY A 231 24.15 -8.86 -2.76
N TYR A 232 23.96 -10.04 -2.17
CA TYR A 232 24.08 -11.31 -2.91
C TYR A 232 23.07 -11.46 -4.06
N ALA A 233 21.82 -11.00 -3.88
CA ALA A 233 20.84 -11.02 -4.97
C ALA A 233 21.23 -10.03 -6.08
N SER A 234 21.69 -8.84 -5.71
CA SER A 234 22.21 -7.83 -6.64
C SER A 234 23.41 -8.35 -7.44
N GLU A 235 24.34 -9.09 -6.83
CA GLU A 235 25.44 -9.78 -7.52
C GLU A 235 24.91 -10.72 -8.62
N LEU A 236 23.88 -11.53 -8.32
CA LEU A 236 23.29 -12.46 -9.28
C LEU A 236 22.63 -11.72 -10.46
N TYR A 237 21.93 -10.61 -10.20
CA TYR A 237 21.34 -9.78 -11.24
C TYR A 237 22.37 -8.98 -12.04
N SER A 238 23.51 -8.64 -11.46
CA SER A 238 24.58 -7.87 -12.11
C SER A 238 25.08 -8.55 -13.39
N ARG A 239 25.01 -9.89 -13.47
CA ARG A 239 25.42 -10.70 -14.64
C ARG A 239 24.69 -10.32 -15.93
N TYR A 240 23.54 -9.65 -15.82
CA TYR A 240 22.73 -9.17 -16.94
C TYR A 240 22.94 -7.67 -17.24
N MET A 241 23.91 -7.04 -16.57
CA MET A 241 24.36 -5.67 -16.83
C MET A 241 25.57 -5.65 -17.77
N HIS A 242 25.94 -4.47 -18.27
CA HIS A 242 27.20 -4.31 -19.01
C HIS A 242 28.39 -4.65 -18.11
N LYS A 243 29.48 -5.18 -18.69
CA LYS A 243 30.69 -5.58 -17.97
C LYS A 243 31.26 -4.48 -17.05
N LYS A 244 31.20 -3.21 -17.49
CA LYS A 244 31.60 -2.04 -16.68
C LYS A 244 30.77 -1.86 -15.41
N ASN A 245 29.56 -2.39 -15.32
CA ASN A 245 28.75 -2.28 -14.10
C ASN A 245 28.84 -3.55 -13.25
N GLN A 246 29.25 -4.68 -13.84
CA GLN A 246 29.34 -5.97 -13.15
C GLN A 246 30.37 -5.95 -12.01
N PHE A 247 31.55 -5.37 -12.22
CA PHE A 247 32.62 -5.38 -11.22
C PHE A 247 32.21 -4.74 -9.89
N ARG A 248 31.26 -3.80 -9.92
CA ARG A 248 30.75 -3.06 -8.76
C ARG A 248 29.88 -3.88 -7.82
N PHE A 249 29.45 -5.06 -8.29
CA PHE A 249 28.67 -6.02 -7.51
C PHE A 249 29.46 -7.31 -7.23
N GLN A 250 30.67 -7.46 -7.79
CA GLN A 250 31.48 -8.67 -7.69
C GLN A 250 32.49 -8.60 -6.53
N THR A 251 32.10 -8.00 -5.40
CA THR A 251 32.92 -7.98 -4.19
C THR A 251 32.45 -9.09 -3.24
N LYS A 252 33.38 -9.72 -2.52
CA LYS A 252 33.04 -10.72 -1.48
C LYS A 252 32.77 -10.06 -0.13
N ASN A 253 32.32 -8.81 -0.13
CA ASN A 253 31.98 -8.13 1.10
C ASN A 253 30.77 -8.83 1.74
N PRO A 254 30.80 -9.11 3.05
CA PRO A 254 29.70 -9.75 3.75
C PRO A 254 28.53 -8.76 3.90
N ASP A 255 27.77 -8.54 2.83
CA ASP A 255 26.62 -7.64 2.79
C ASP A 255 25.38 -8.40 2.30
N PHE A 256 24.50 -8.75 3.23
CA PHE A 256 23.29 -9.52 2.96
C PHE A 256 22.03 -8.79 3.43
N ASP A 257 21.01 -8.81 2.59
CA ASP A 257 19.62 -8.58 3.00
C ASP A 257 18.78 -9.79 2.63
N ILE A 258 18.07 -10.32 3.62
CA ILE A 258 17.42 -11.62 3.59
C ILE A 258 15.98 -11.50 4.12
N ILE A 259 15.05 -12.24 3.54
CA ILE A 259 13.67 -12.40 4.05
C ILE A 259 13.55 -13.74 4.75
N SER A 260 12.98 -13.75 5.96
CA SER A 260 12.69 -14.95 6.75
C SER A 260 11.32 -14.85 7.41
N LEU A 261 10.61 -15.98 7.51
CA LEU A 261 9.38 -16.06 8.31
C LEU A 261 9.66 -15.98 9.82
N ASP A 262 10.89 -16.31 10.24
CA ASP A 262 11.36 -16.22 11.61
C ASP A 262 12.75 -15.56 11.61
N PRO A 263 12.82 -14.22 11.56
CA PRO A 263 14.10 -13.51 11.52
C PRO A 263 14.97 -13.73 12.75
N GLU A 264 14.35 -13.91 13.92
CA GLU A 264 15.07 -14.13 15.17
C GLU A 264 15.83 -15.46 15.14
N ARG A 265 15.12 -16.55 14.86
CA ARG A 265 15.74 -17.86 14.72
C ARG A 265 16.80 -17.88 13.62
N ALA A 266 16.50 -17.29 12.46
CA ALA A 266 17.46 -17.23 11.36
C ALA A 266 18.74 -16.47 11.74
N SER A 267 18.59 -15.36 12.47
CA SER A 267 19.73 -14.57 12.96
C SER A 267 20.58 -15.33 13.97
N ASN A 268 19.94 -16.08 14.88
CA ASN A 268 20.64 -16.90 15.88
C ASN A 268 21.43 -18.04 15.23
N ILE A 269 20.85 -18.75 14.26
CA ILE A 269 21.56 -19.81 13.54
C ILE A 269 22.77 -19.24 12.78
N ILE A 270 22.64 -18.09 12.12
CA ILE A 270 23.78 -17.46 11.42
C ILE A 270 24.85 -17.03 12.42
N LYS A 271 24.45 -16.47 13.57
CA LYS A 271 25.38 -16.12 14.65
C LYS A 271 26.15 -17.33 15.16
N GLU A 272 25.48 -18.44 15.45
CA GLU A 272 26.11 -19.69 15.90
C GLU A 272 27.12 -20.19 14.86
N ARG A 273 26.76 -20.18 13.57
CA ARG A 273 27.69 -20.57 12.50
C ARG A 273 28.92 -19.67 12.39
N LEU A 274 28.77 -18.37 12.60
CA LEU A 274 29.91 -17.45 12.62
C LEU A 274 30.82 -17.72 13.82
N GLN A 275 30.23 -18.06 14.98
CA GLN A 275 30.98 -18.42 16.18
C GLN A 275 31.74 -19.75 16.03
N ASP A 276 31.14 -20.74 15.38
CA ASP A 276 31.78 -22.01 15.04
C ASP A 276 33.03 -21.81 14.15
N GLU A 277 32.99 -20.82 13.25
CA GLU A 277 34.10 -20.44 12.36
C GLU A 277 35.15 -19.52 13.03
N GLY A 278 35.02 -19.25 14.34
CA GLY A 278 36.00 -18.48 15.12
C GLY A 278 35.70 -16.99 15.28
N PHE A 279 34.58 -16.49 14.76
CA PHE A 279 34.16 -15.10 14.97
C PHE A 279 33.37 -14.98 16.28
N HIS A 280 34.03 -14.52 17.36
CA HIS A 280 33.38 -14.49 18.69
C HIS A 280 32.59 -13.20 18.99
N ASN A 281 32.95 -12.07 18.38
CA ASN A 281 32.26 -10.78 18.61
C ASN A 281 31.07 -10.61 17.67
N VAL A 282 30.10 -11.52 17.75
CA VAL A 282 28.90 -11.54 16.89
C VAL A 282 27.67 -11.19 17.70
N LYS A 283 26.93 -10.16 17.28
CA LYS A 283 25.72 -9.70 17.97
C LYS A 283 24.53 -9.67 17.01
N THR A 284 23.34 -9.82 17.59
CA THR A 284 22.07 -9.68 16.88
C THR A 284 21.26 -8.56 17.53
N HIS A 285 20.72 -7.66 16.72
CA HIS A 285 19.94 -6.52 17.22
C HIS A 285 18.57 -6.48 16.56
N LYS A 286 17.51 -6.41 17.38
CA LYS A 286 16.13 -6.31 16.91
C LYS A 286 15.75 -4.87 16.62
N HIS A 287 15.23 -4.63 15.43
CA HIS A 287 14.64 -3.36 15.00
C HIS A 287 13.13 -3.46 14.91
N LYS A 288 12.43 -2.43 15.41
CA LYS A 288 11.00 -2.29 15.18
C LYS A 288 10.72 -2.05 13.69
N GLY A 289 9.53 -2.41 13.21
CA GLY A 289 9.06 -2.03 11.88
C GLY A 289 8.84 -0.51 11.74
N PHE A 290 8.46 -0.07 10.55
CA PHE A 290 8.13 1.33 10.27
C PHE A 290 6.90 1.40 9.36
N GLY A 291 5.79 1.85 9.95
CA GLY A 291 4.49 1.89 9.27
C GLY A 291 4.13 0.55 8.65
N GLU A 292 3.53 0.60 7.46
CA GLU A 292 3.19 -0.58 6.65
C GLU A 292 4.21 -0.86 5.53
N ILE A 293 5.39 -0.22 5.60
CA ILE A 293 6.41 -0.29 4.54
C ILE A 293 7.65 -1.09 4.92
N ILE A 294 7.98 -1.19 6.22
CA ILE A 294 9.12 -1.99 6.70
C ILE A 294 8.69 -2.83 7.89
N ALA A 295 8.94 -4.14 7.81
CA ALA A 295 8.67 -5.06 8.89
C ALA A 295 9.72 -4.98 10.02
N PRO A 296 9.40 -5.50 11.21
CA PRO A 296 10.43 -5.87 12.19
C PRO A 296 11.53 -6.70 11.52
N HIS A 297 12.77 -6.45 11.92
CA HIS A 297 13.93 -7.12 11.36
C HIS A 297 15.06 -7.20 12.37
N TYR A 298 16.01 -8.07 12.09
CA TYR A 298 17.21 -8.25 12.88
C TYR A 298 18.41 -7.89 12.04
N ASP A 299 19.39 -7.23 12.64
CA ASP A 299 20.73 -7.15 12.05
C ASP A 299 21.68 -8.12 12.76
N ILE A 300 22.70 -8.55 12.03
CA ILE A 300 23.83 -9.31 12.55
C ILE A 300 25.08 -8.47 12.37
N THR A 301 25.81 -8.25 13.45
CA THR A 301 27.09 -7.53 13.44
C THR A 301 28.24 -8.46 13.80
N VAL A 302 29.39 -8.26 13.14
CA VAL A 302 30.68 -8.87 13.50
C VAL A 302 31.63 -7.72 13.81
N GLY A 303 32.05 -7.57 15.06
CA GLY A 303 32.75 -6.35 15.47
C GLY A 303 31.80 -5.15 15.45
N ASN A 304 32.15 -4.14 14.64
CA ASN A 304 31.32 -2.95 14.41
C ASN A 304 30.56 -3.00 13.08
N ASP A 305 30.85 -3.98 12.23
CA ASP A 305 30.29 -4.06 10.88
C ASP A 305 29.01 -4.88 10.86
N THR A 306 27.96 -4.34 10.23
CA THR A 306 26.73 -5.10 9.96
C THR A 306 26.91 -5.97 8.74
N VAL A 307 26.80 -7.29 8.91
CA VAL A 307 27.01 -8.27 7.85
C VAL A 307 25.71 -8.76 7.21
N ALA A 308 24.60 -8.73 7.95
CA ALA A 308 23.30 -9.15 7.42
C ALA A 308 22.16 -8.38 8.06
N PHE A 309 21.12 -8.09 7.27
CA PHE A 309 19.79 -7.76 7.75
C PHE A 309 18.80 -8.88 7.37
N ILE A 310 17.94 -9.27 8.31
CA ILE A 310 16.92 -10.30 8.12
C ILE A 310 15.55 -9.72 8.44
N TYR A 311 14.72 -9.61 7.41
CA TYR A 311 13.41 -8.97 7.48
C TYR A 311 12.29 -10.01 7.53
N GLU A 312 11.29 -9.74 8.37
CA GLU A 312 10.01 -10.43 8.30
C GLU A 312 9.24 -9.97 7.05
N PRO A 313 8.54 -10.85 6.32
CA PRO A 313 7.70 -10.43 5.21
C PRO A 313 6.36 -9.84 5.71
N LEU A 314 6.01 -8.62 5.27
CA LEU A 314 4.69 -8.02 5.55
C LEU A 314 3.54 -8.65 4.74
N ALA A 315 3.86 -9.37 3.68
CA ALA A 315 2.93 -9.97 2.74
C ALA A 315 3.59 -11.19 2.06
N CYS A 316 2.87 -11.89 1.17
CA CYS A 316 3.51 -12.95 0.38
C CYS A 316 4.31 -12.35 -0.78
N HIS A 317 5.63 -12.19 -0.62
CA HIS A 317 6.49 -11.57 -1.63
C HIS A 317 7.14 -12.61 -2.55
N SER A 318 7.09 -12.35 -3.85
CA SER A 318 7.54 -13.28 -4.88
C SER A 318 9.06 -13.47 -4.88
N TYR A 319 9.49 -14.70 -5.15
CA TYR A 319 10.89 -15.04 -5.35
C TYR A 319 11.04 -16.12 -6.43
N ASN A 320 12.27 -16.31 -6.89
CA ASN A 320 12.68 -17.33 -7.83
C ASN A 320 13.61 -18.34 -7.15
N VAL A 321 13.50 -19.61 -7.55
CA VAL A 321 14.44 -20.66 -7.13
C VAL A 321 15.41 -20.91 -8.29
N ILE A 322 16.69 -20.74 -8.05
CA ILE A 322 17.75 -21.06 -9.02
C ILE A 322 18.65 -22.18 -8.47
N ARG A 323 19.42 -22.83 -9.36
CA ARG A 323 20.42 -23.83 -8.95
C ARG A 323 21.83 -23.28 -9.15
N ILE A 324 22.63 -23.29 -8.09
CA ILE A 324 24.05 -22.91 -8.12
C ILE A 324 24.84 -24.07 -7.50
N LYS A 325 25.74 -24.69 -8.29
CA LYS A 325 26.55 -25.84 -7.86
C LYS A 325 25.72 -26.96 -7.20
N GLY A 326 24.56 -27.29 -7.80
CA GLY A 326 23.65 -28.31 -7.29
C GLY A 326 22.73 -27.88 -6.14
N LYS A 327 23.03 -26.79 -5.42
CA LYS A 327 22.18 -26.25 -4.35
C LYS A 327 21.05 -25.38 -4.90
N LYS A 328 19.87 -25.45 -4.28
CA LYS A 328 18.75 -24.53 -4.54
C LYS A 328 19.00 -23.22 -3.79
N VAL A 329 18.88 -22.09 -4.48
CA VAL A 329 19.04 -20.75 -3.91
C VAL A 329 17.79 -19.95 -4.20
N ASN A 330 17.21 -19.35 -3.16
CA ASN A 330 16.01 -18.53 -3.26
C ASN A 330 16.39 -17.05 -3.40
N VAL A 331 15.96 -16.40 -4.47
CA VAL A 331 16.31 -15.02 -4.80
C VAL A 331 15.03 -14.25 -5.06
N ALA A 332 14.81 -13.15 -4.35
CA ALA A 332 13.67 -12.26 -4.55
C ALA A 332 13.58 -11.83 -6.02
N THR A 333 12.36 -11.69 -6.55
CA THR A 333 12.18 -11.17 -7.90
C THR A 333 12.61 -9.70 -7.97
N LEU A 334 12.85 -9.18 -9.18
CA LEU A 334 13.09 -7.75 -9.39
C LEU A 334 11.98 -6.87 -8.80
N ASP A 335 10.73 -7.32 -8.90
CA ASP A 335 9.57 -6.59 -8.36
C ASP A 335 9.62 -6.54 -6.82
N THR A 336 9.96 -7.65 -6.17
CA THR A 336 10.16 -7.70 -4.71
C THR A 336 11.34 -6.82 -4.28
N MET A 337 12.50 -6.92 -4.95
CA MET A 337 13.68 -6.12 -4.60
C MET A 337 13.42 -4.61 -4.76
N LEU A 338 12.80 -4.19 -5.86
CA LEU A 338 12.45 -2.79 -6.09
C LEU A 338 11.43 -2.27 -5.09
N SER A 339 10.45 -3.10 -4.69
CA SER A 339 9.51 -2.76 -3.63
C SER A 339 10.23 -2.46 -2.30
N PHE A 340 11.16 -3.33 -1.88
CA PHE A 340 11.88 -3.16 -0.63
C PHE A 340 12.83 -1.96 -0.66
N TYR A 341 13.68 -1.85 -1.69
CA TYR A 341 14.63 -0.74 -1.77
C TYR A 341 13.95 0.63 -1.85
N LEU A 342 12.88 0.76 -2.64
CA LEU A 342 12.15 2.02 -2.69
C LEU A 342 11.43 2.32 -1.37
N ALA A 343 10.99 1.30 -0.62
CA ALA A 343 10.44 1.51 0.72
C ALA A 343 11.49 2.05 1.70
N PHE A 344 12.75 1.57 1.61
CA PHE A 344 13.84 2.01 2.48
C PHE A 344 14.18 3.50 2.32
N LEU A 345 13.97 4.08 1.13
CA LEU A 345 14.15 5.51 0.89
C LEU A 345 13.26 6.40 1.79
N TYR A 346 12.08 5.91 2.16
CA TYR A 346 11.10 6.67 2.94
C TYR A 346 11.13 6.37 4.45
N ALA A 347 12.01 5.48 4.89
CA ALA A 347 12.06 5.06 6.29
C ALA A 347 12.87 5.97 7.20
N ASN A 348 13.66 6.89 6.62
CA ASN A 348 14.45 7.88 7.34
C ASN A 348 15.28 7.29 8.51
N ARG A 349 15.94 6.16 8.27
CA ARG A 349 16.83 5.51 9.25
C ARG A 349 18.29 5.74 8.87
N ALA A 350 19.14 6.01 9.86
CA ALA A 350 20.54 6.37 9.63
C ALA A 350 21.35 5.31 8.86
N TYR A 351 21.01 4.02 9.03
CA TYR A 351 21.70 2.92 8.35
C TYR A 351 21.21 2.67 6.92
N TYR A 352 20.17 3.37 6.46
CA TYR A 352 19.74 3.38 5.07
C TYR A 352 20.40 4.53 4.33
N ASP A 353 21.50 4.22 3.64
CA ASP A 353 22.13 5.15 2.71
C ASP A 353 21.21 5.39 1.51
N HIS A 354 20.60 6.58 1.47
CA HIS A 354 19.64 6.97 0.47
C HIS A 354 20.22 6.93 -0.96
N ASP A 355 21.44 7.42 -1.15
CA ASP A 355 22.07 7.48 -2.48
C ASP A 355 22.43 6.07 -2.96
N ARG A 356 22.96 5.22 -2.07
CA ARG A 356 23.21 3.80 -2.37
C ARG A 356 21.95 3.08 -2.79
N ILE A 357 20.89 3.17 -1.99
CA ILE A 357 19.62 2.46 -2.20
C ILE A 357 18.95 2.93 -3.49
N TYR A 358 18.93 4.25 -3.74
CA TYR A 358 18.37 4.79 -4.98
C TYR A 358 19.14 4.27 -6.19
N CYS A 359 20.48 4.28 -6.12
CA CYS A 359 21.29 3.76 -7.21
C CYS A 359 21.10 2.26 -7.43
N MET A 360 21.05 1.44 -6.37
CA MET A 360 20.69 0.02 -6.49
C MET A 360 19.34 -0.18 -7.19
N SER A 361 18.33 0.61 -6.82
CA SER A 361 17.01 0.61 -7.47
C SER A 361 17.12 0.94 -8.96
N GLN A 362 17.91 1.95 -9.32
CA GLN A 362 18.16 2.32 -10.72
C GLN A 362 18.79 1.17 -11.52
N TYR A 363 19.77 0.46 -10.95
CA TYR A 363 20.39 -0.68 -11.62
C TYR A 363 19.41 -1.84 -11.83
N LEU A 364 18.62 -2.18 -10.82
CA LEU A 364 17.60 -3.21 -10.95
C LEU A 364 16.55 -2.84 -11.99
N PHE A 365 16.15 -1.56 -12.02
CA PHE A 365 15.24 -1.04 -13.03
C PHE A 365 15.80 -1.18 -14.45
N LEU A 366 17.09 -0.87 -14.66
CA LEU A 366 17.76 -1.06 -15.94
C LEU A 366 17.84 -2.53 -16.36
N VAL A 367 18.15 -3.43 -15.43
CA VAL A 367 18.14 -4.89 -15.68
C VAL A 367 16.75 -5.34 -16.08
N GLN A 368 15.72 -4.91 -15.35
CA GLN A 368 14.33 -5.21 -15.62
C GLN A 368 13.92 -4.73 -17.03
N SER A 369 14.22 -3.48 -17.37
CA SER A 369 13.83 -2.87 -18.64
C SER A 369 14.43 -3.60 -19.85
N ARG A 370 15.69 -4.04 -19.75
CA ARG A 370 16.39 -4.74 -20.83
C ARG A 370 15.97 -6.19 -20.99
N ASN A 371 15.52 -6.81 -19.91
CA ASN A 371 15.25 -8.24 -19.83
C ASN A 371 13.76 -8.56 -19.60
N ARG A 372 12.86 -7.61 -19.90
CA ARG A 372 11.43 -7.67 -19.53
C ARG A 372 10.69 -8.94 -19.97
N LEU A 373 11.18 -9.65 -20.99
CA LEU A 373 10.58 -10.88 -21.55
C LEU A 373 11.34 -12.17 -21.21
N GLN A 374 12.48 -12.11 -20.51
CA GLN A 374 13.42 -13.23 -20.42
C GLN A 374 12.93 -14.44 -19.59
N GLN A 375 11.88 -14.31 -18.77
CA GLN A 375 11.13 -15.36 -18.06
C GLN A 375 11.92 -16.62 -17.58
N LYS A 376 13.18 -16.44 -17.15
CA LYS A 376 14.10 -17.54 -16.81
C LYS A 376 15.03 -17.16 -15.67
N GLY A 377 15.44 -18.14 -14.87
CA GLY A 377 16.36 -17.95 -13.74
C GLY A 377 15.91 -16.80 -12.82
N VAL A 378 16.84 -15.94 -12.41
CA VAL A 378 16.51 -14.75 -11.61
C VAL A 378 15.67 -13.71 -12.39
N LEU A 379 15.70 -13.71 -13.73
CA LEU A 379 14.95 -12.75 -14.56
C LEU A 379 13.47 -13.11 -14.70
N LYS A 380 13.01 -14.25 -14.16
CA LYS A 380 11.59 -14.60 -14.17
C LYS A 380 10.81 -13.58 -13.34
N ARG A 381 9.82 -12.94 -13.96
CA ARG A 381 8.91 -11.99 -13.31
C ARG A 381 7.55 -12.63 -13.13
N PHE A 382 6.72 -12.03 -12.28
CA PHE A 382 5.36 -12.53 -12.00
C PHE A 382 5.38 -13.98 -11.48
N SER A 383 6.40 -14.31 -10.69
CA SER A 383 6.52 -15.63 -10.07
C SER A 383 5.40 -15.83 -9.05
N LEU A 384 4.73 -16.97 -9.12
CA LEU A 384 3.70 -17.36 -8.13
C LEU A 384 4.31 -17.89 -6.83
N GLN A 385 5.59 -18.26 -6.84
CA GLN A 385 6.32 -18.67 -5.65
C GLN A 385 6.59 -17.44 -4.77
N CYS A 386 6.17 -17.47 -3.50
CA CYS A 386 6.35 -16.36 -2.57
C CYS A 386 6.63 -16.78 -1.13
N ILE A 387 7.25 -15.88 -0.35
CA ILE A 387 7.54 -16.01 1.07
C ILE A 387 6.67 -15.02 1.86
N GLY A 388 6.09 -15.47 2.97
CA GLY A 388 5.17 -14.68 3.81
C GLY A 388 3.71 -15.11 3.69
N LYS A 389 2.84 -14.48 4.50
CA LYS A 389 1.39 -14.67 4.46
C LYS A 389 0.75 -13.41 3.88
N GLN A 390 -0.11 -13.57 2.87
CA GLN A 390 -0.98 -12.48 2.42
C GLN A 390 -2.27 -12.53 3.23
N ALA A 391 -2.64 -11.42 3.87
CA ALA A 391 -3.93 -11.30 4.53
C ALA A 391 -5.05 -11.32 3.49
N THR A 392 -6.04 -12.18 3.71
CA THR A 392 -7.25 -12.28 2.89
C THR A 392 -8.35 -11.35 3.42
N LEU A 393 -9.41 -11.14 2.62
CA LEU A 393 -10.62 -10.47 3.11
C LEU A 393 -11.22 -11.17 4.33
N GLU A 394 -11.11 -12.50 4.40
CA GLU A 394 -11.57 -13.30 5.53
C GLU A 394 -10.71 -13.06 6.77
N ASP A 395 -9.37 -13.04 6.64
CA ASP A 395 -8.47 -12.71 7.74
C ASP A 395 -8.81 -11.33 8.33
N MET A 396 -9.02 -10.32 7.47
CA MET A 396 -9.37 -8.96 7.91
C MET A 396 -10.75 -8.88 8.59
N ARG A 397 -11.74 -9.62 8.08
CA ARG A 397 -13.07 -9.72 8.72
C ARG A 397 -12.99 -10.43 10.07
N ASN A 398 -12.17 -11.47 10.18
CA ASN A 398 -11.95 -12.19 11.43
C ASN A 398 -11.25 -11.30 12.45
N GLU A 399 -10.24 -10.52 12.05
CA GLU A 399 -9.57 -9.55 12.90
C GLU A 399 -10.56 -8.48 13.41
N LYS A 400 -11.37 -7.90 12.52
CA LYS A 400 -12.42 -6.95 12.90
C LYS A 400 -13.44 -7.57 13.86
N SER A 401 -13.81 -8.84 13.67
CA SER A 401 -14.76 -9.52 14.56
C SER A 401 -14.18 -9.70 15.97
N LYS A 402 -12.91 -10.11 16.08
CA LYS A 402 -12.20 -10.19 17.37
C LYS A 402 -12.12 -8.82 18.05
N LYS A 403 -11.73 -7.78 17.30
CA LYS A 403 -11.67 -6.41 17.80
C LYS A 403 -13.02 -5.87 18.24
N TYR A 404 -14.11 -6.29 17.59
CA TYR A 404 -15.46 -5.90 18.00
C TYR A 404 -15.80 -6.49 19.37
N GLU A 405 -15.51 -7.78 19.59
CA GLU A 405 -15.75 -8.42 20.89
C GLU A 405 -14.92 -7.80 22.02
N GLU A 406 -13.67 -7.42 21.73
CA GLU A 406 -12.79 -6.71 22.67
C GLU A 406 -13.31 -5.30 23.00
N LEU A 407 -13.85 -4.58 22.02
CA LEU A 407 -14.15 -3.15 22.13
C LEU A 407 -15.64 -2.82 22.28
N LYS A 408 -16.56 -3.79 22.21
CA LYS A 408 -18.03 -3.56 22.28
C LYS A 408 -18.47 -2.80 23.54
N GLY A 409 -17.77 -2.95 24.65
CA GLY A 409 -18.01 -2.22 25.90
C GLY A 409 -17.41 -0.81 25.95
N LYS A 410 -16.56 -0.45 24.97
CA LYS A 410 -15.81 0.82 24.89
C LYS A 410 -16.29 1.69 23.73
N ARG A 411 -17.57 1.60 23.36
CA ARG A 411 -18.16 2.45 22.29
C ARG A 411 -17.95 3.92 22.60
N GLY A 412 -17.49 4.68 21.60
CA GLY A 412 -17.16 6.10 21.73
C GLY A 412 -15.71 6.37 22.15
N SER A 413 -14.92 5.35 22.49
CA SER A 413 -13.47 5.49 22.61
C SER A 413 -12.83 5.68 21.23
N ARG A 414 -11.68 6.34 21.20
CA ARG A 414 -10.90 6.52 19.96
C ARG A 414 -10.54 5.17 19.32
N GLU A 415 -10.07 4.22 20.10
CA GLU A 415 -9.71 2.87 19.63
C GLU A 415 -10.90 2.16 18.96
N TYR A 416 -12.10 2.25 19.53
CA TYR A 416 -13.30 1.71 18.90
C TYR A 416 -13.59 2.37 17.54
N GLU A 417 -13.46 3.69 17.47
CA GLU A 417 -13.68 4.43 16.23
C GLU A 417 -12.64 4.12 15.16
N GLU A 418 -11.39 3.85 15.53
CA GLU A 418 -10.35 3.50 14.56
C GLU A 418 -10.69 2.21 13.78
N TYR A 419 -11.38 1.26 14.41
CA TYR A 419 -11.83 0.02 13.78
C TYR A 419 -13.24 0.07 13.17
N PHE A 420 -14.16 0.83 13.80
CA PHE A 420 -15.60 0.75 13.54
C PHE A 420 -16.26 2.12 13.39
N LEU A 421 -15.52 3.14 12.92
CA LEU A 421 -16.08 4.47 12.66
C LEU A 421 -17.36 4.34 11.85
N ARG A 422 -18.41 4.99 12.36
CA ARG A 422 -19.63 5.33 11.62
C ARG A 422 -20.10 6.71 12.06
N TYR A 423 -19.78 7.71 11.26
CA TYR A 423 -20.03 9.10 11.55
C TYR A 423 -20.90 9.73 10.47
N ALA A 424 -22.13 10.09 10.81
CA ALA A 424 -23.11 10.63 9.88
C ALA A 424 -23.67 11.98 10.39
N PRO A 425 -22.94 13.10 10.18
CA PRO A 425 -23.35 14.40 10.72
C PRO A 425 -24.66 14.92 10.11
N GLY A 426 -24.99 14.52 8.88
CA GLY A 426 -26.24 14.90 8.20
C GLY A 426 -27.53 14.36 8.86
N GLU A 427 -27.48 13.19 9.51
CA GLU A 427 -28.64 12.59 10.19
C GLU A 427 -29.12 13.43 11.40
N LYS A 428 -28.18 14.05 12.13
CA LYS A 428 -28.50 14.94 13.25
C LYS A 428 -29.27 16.18 12.75
N ASN A 429 -28.91 16.69 11.58
CA ASN A 429 -29.61 17.80 10.93
C ASN A 429 -31.00 17.40 10.42
N LYS A 430 -31.19 16.17 9.92
CA LYS A 430 -32.53 15.64 9.57
C LYS A 430 -33.44 15.59 10.80
N LYS A 431 -32.98 15.06 11.94
CA LYS A 431 -33.77 15.00 13.19
C LYS A 431 -34.16 16.39 13.71
N ASN A 432 -33.24 17.36 13.63
CA ASN A 432 -33.50 18.74 14.05
C ASN A 432 -34.48 19.49 13.11
N LYS A 433 -34.43 19.24 11.79
CA LYS A 433 -35.40 19.80 10.83
C LYS A 433 -36.81 19.21 11.01
N VAL A 434 -36.93 17.90 11.28
CA VAL A 434 -38.23 17.26 11.56
C VAL A 434 -38.86 17.83 12.84
N ASN A 435 -38.08 18.03 13.90
CA ASN A 435 -38.57 18.64 15.16
C ASN A 435 -38.94 20.13 15.04
N LYS A 436 -38.37 20.87 14.08
CA LYS A 436 -38.78 22.26 13.78
C LYS A 436 -40.12 22.32 13.03
N ASN A 437 -40.41 21.34 12.18
CA ASN A 437 -41.67 21.29 11.42
C ASN A 437 -42.85 20.77 12.26
N THR A 438 -42.63 19.93 13.26
CA THR A 438 -43.70 19.49 14.20
C THR A 438 -44.13 20.59 15.19
N LYS A 439 -43.26 21.57 15.50
CA LYS A 439 -43.63 22.71 16.37
C LYS A 439 -44.45 23.81 15.66
N LYS A 440 -44.65 23.75 14.34
CA LYS A 440 -45.35 24.82 13.57
C LYS A 440 -46.81 24.52 13.21
N LYS A 441 -47.41 23.42 13.69
CA LYS A 441 -48.85 23.14 13.51
C LYS A 441 -49.52 22.68 14.82
N SER A 442 -49.85 23.62 15.70
CA SER A 442 -51.03 23.49 16.57
C SER A 442 -51.54 24.85 17.03
N LYS A 443 -52.27 25.54 16.15
CA LYS A 443 -53.33 26.47 16.59
C LYS A 443 -54.62 25.99 15.97
N THR A 444 -55.34 25.12 16.69
CA THR A 444 -56.73 24.85 16.41
C THR A 444 -57.54 24.80 17.70
N ARG A 445 -58.51 25.72 17.71
CA ARG A 445 -59.70 25.86 18.54
C ARG A 445 -60.13 24.61 19.30
N GLY A 446 -60.40 24.81 20.59
CA GLY A 446 -61.02 23.81 21.45
C GLY A 446 -62.44 23.46 21.02
N LYS A 447 -62.81 22.20 21.25
CA LYS A 447 -64.18 21.77 21.55
C LYS A 447 -64.15 20.45 22.33
N LYS A 448 -65.20 20.29 23.14
CA LYS A 448 -65.40 19.45 24.32
C LYS A 448 -65.35 17.92 24.09
N VAL A 449 -64.74 17.27 25.08
CA VAL A 449 -65.13 16.03 25.80
C VAL A 449 -66.33 15.24 25.26
N ILE A 450 -66.14 13.93 24.99
CA ILE A 450 -66.98 12.81 25.50
C ILE A 450 -66.08 11.57 25.74
N LYS A 451 -66.14 11.02 26.97
CA LYS A 451 -65.62 9.71 27.36
C LYS A 451 -66.65 8.62 27.03
N SER A 452 -66.23 7.49 26.47
CA SER A 452 -66.92 6.21 26.70
C SER A 452 -65.96 5.01 26.72
N LYS A 453 -66.21 4.12 27.67
CA LYS A 453 -65.42 2.97 28.11
C LYS A 453 -65.44 1.79 27.11
N LYS A 454 -64.31 1.06 27.11
CA LYS A 454 -64.08 -0.39 26.92
C LYS A 454 -65.24 -1.26 26.40
N LYS A 455 -64.91 -2.11 25.42
CA LYS A 455 -65.25 -3.55 25.47
C LYS A 455 -64.20 -4.40 24.76
N SER A 456 -63.80 -5.46 25.46
CA SER A 456 -62.88 -6.54 25.06
C SER A 456 -63.50 -7.49 24.03
N ARG A 457 -62.67 -8.16 23.23
CA ARG A 457 -62.88 -9.58 22.88
C ARG A 457 -61.56 -10.30 22.57
N LYS A 458 -61.30 -11.33 23.39
CA LYS A 458 -60.58 -12.62 23.17
C LYS A 458 -60.76 -13.13 21.72
N ASN A 459 -59.99 -14.03 21.12
CA ASN A 459 -58.86 -14.93 21.47
C ASN A 459 -58.39 -15.62 20.16
N LYS A 460 -57.18 -16.21 20.20
CA LYS A 460 -56.62 -17.41 19.51
C LYS A 460 -55.30 -17.06 18.79
N LYS A 461 -54.12 -17.40 19.33
CA LYS A 461 -53.43 -18.71 19.50
C LYS A 461 -53.23 -19.50 18.20
N GLY A 462 -51.95 -19.80 17.92
CA GLY A 462 -51.44 -20.73 16.89
C GLY A 462 -50.41 -20.03 15.98
N MET A 463 -49.10 -19.94 16.25
CA MET A 463 -48.04 -20.96 16.42
C MET A 463 -47.37 -21.35 15.07
N PHE A 464 -46.13 -20.88 14.91
CA PHE A 464 -44.93 -21.43 14.22
C PHE A 464 -44.95 -22.01 12.79
N GLY A 465 -43.83 -21.73 12.09
CA GLY A 465 -43.22 -22.49 10.99
C GLY A 465 -43.51 -21.89 9.62
N PHE A 466 -42.56 -21.44 8.79
CA PHE A 466 -41.15 -21.82 8.58
C PHE A 466 -40.23 -20.59 8.44
#